data_AF-A0A292S8G3-F1
#
_entry.id   AF-A0A292S8G3-F1
#
_cell.length_a   1.000
_cell.length_b   1.000
_cell.length_c   1.000
_cell.angle_alpha   90.00
_cell.angle_beta   90.00
_cell.angle_gamma   90.00
#
_symmetry.space_group_name_H-M   'P 1'
#
loop_
_entity.id
_entity.type
_entity.pdbx_description
1 polymer ?
#
loop_
_entity_poly.entity_id
_entity_poly.type
_entity_poly.pdbx_seq_one_letter_code
_entity_poly.pdbx_strand_id
1 'polypeptide(L)'
;MDKILSRIMNSDDWSSIQMPENLELLNEIADNSFKLTTFEGMLAATLMYHQILEAMCMHILEDCYFYIQLSVYPAEIEFKIPKDKMFGYYINELKSSVSFPKKQEFIEKAELFNSYRIKAVHKMRRTNLDTISVELKKVKGCFDKIYDLYNDIQDEFRVIFHSYKKDTFIDYLTDEEYNNYFG
;
A
#
# COMPACT_ATOMS: atom_id res chain seq x y z
N MET A 1 29.05 1.49 7.21
CA MET A 1 28.38 1.51 5.90
C MET A 1 27.19 2.45 6.00
N ASP A 2 27.00 3.29 4.98
CA ASP A 2 25.87 4.23 4.89
C ASP A 2 24.53 3.47 4.94
N LYS A 3 23.58 3.92 5.76
CA LYS A 3 22.31 3.21 6.00
C LYS A 3 21.45 3.08 4.72
N ILE A 4 21.49 4.09 3.86
CA ILE A 4 20.76 4.10 2.59
C ILE A 4 21.44 3.13 1.62
N LEU A 5 22.78 3.15 1.57
CA LEU A 5 23.56 2.21 0.75
C LEU A 5 23.31 0.76 1.16
N SER A 6 23.35 0.43 2.46
CA SER A 6 23.04 -0.93 2.93
C SER A 6 21.62 -1.36 2.52
N ARG A 7 20.64 -0.46 2.66
CA ARG A 7 19.23 -0.73 2.34
C ARG A 7 19.00 -0.93 0.84
N ILE A 8 19.59 -0.11 -0.04
CA ILE A 8 19.38 -0.28 -1.50
C ILE A 8 20.07 -1.55 -2.03
N MET A 9 21.14 -1.98 -1.38
CA MET A 9 21.89 -3.19 -1.77
C MET A 9 21.20 -4.49 -1.37
N ASN A 10 20.42 -4.49 -0.29
CA ASN A 10 19.67 -5.64 0.19
C ASN A 10 18.17 -5.48 -0.07
N SER A 11 17.60 -6.26 -0.99
CA SER A 11 16.18 -6.20 -1.32
C SER A 11 15.26 -6.58 -0.16
N ASP A 12 15.76 -7.37 0.80
CA ASP A 12 14.99 -7.77 1.99
C ASP A 12 14.76 -6.60 2.96
N ASP A 13 15.58 -5.55 2.85
CA ASP A 13 15.46 -4.32 3.64
C ASP A 13 14.60 -3.24 2.94
N TRP A 14 14.06 -3.54 1.77
CA TRP A 14 13.09 -2.66 1.11
C TRP A 14 11.78 -2.63 1.91
N SER A 15 10.98 -1.60 1.67
CA SER A 15 9.69 -1.48 2.33
C SER A 15 8.91 -2.78 2.16
N SER A 16 8.28 -3.22 3.23
CA SER A 16 7.33 -4.32 3.22
C SER A 16 6.15 -3.94 4.09
N ILE A 17 4.96 -4.48 3.77
CA ILE A 17 3.83 -4.23 4.65
C ILE A 17 4.12 -4.85 6.03
N GLN A 18 3.84 -4.10 7.10
CA GLN A 18 3.92 -4.60 8.46
C GLN A 18 3.02 -5.85 8.64
N MET A 19 3.63 -6.93 9.14
CA MET A 19 2.98 -8.22 9.41
C MET A 19 2.24 -8.79 8.18
N PRO A 20 2.96 -9.17 7.11
CA PRO A 20 2.34 -9.63 5.86
C PRO A 20 1.47 -10.87 6.04
N GLU A 21 1.89 -11.80 6.92
CA GLU A 21 1.10 -13.00 7.27
C GLU A 21 -0.28 -12.65 7.84
N ASN A 22 -0.36 -11.57 8.63
CA ASN A 22 -1.64 -11.11 9.18
C ASN A 22 -2.54 -10.52 8.09
N LEU A 23 -1.98 -9.90 7.05
CA LEU A 23 -2.77 -9.37 5.94
C LEU A 23 -3.33 -10.47 5.05
N GLU A 24 -2.54 -11.50 4.75
CA GLU A 24 -3.01 -12.66 4.01
C GLU A 24 -4.15 -13.36 4.74
N LEU A 25 -3.95 -13.63 6.04
CA LEU A 25 -4.99 -14.19 6.89
C LEU A 25 -6.23 -13.29 6.98
N LEU A 26 -6.04 -11.98 7.13
CA LEU A 26 -7.15 -11.02 7.20
C LEU A 26 -7.93 -10.97 5.89
N ASN A 27 -7.24 -11.05 4.75
CA ASN A 27 -7.87 -11.10 3.43
C ASN A 27 -8.68 -12.40 3.25
N GLU A 28 -8.11 -13.54 3.66
CA GLU A 28 -8.82 -14.82 3.64
C GLU A 28 -10.10 -14.79 4.50
N ILE A 29 -10.01 -14.27 5.73
CA ILE A 29 -11.15 -14.14 6.65
C ILE A 29 -12.20 -13.18 6.07
N ALA A 30 -11.77 -12.08 5.47
CA ALA A 30 -12.67 -11.13 4.80
C ALA A 30 -13.41 -11.79 3.64
N ASP A 31 -12.71 -12.52 2.78
CA ASP A 31 -13.29 -13.24 1.66
C ASP A 31 -14.27 -14.32 2.11
N ASN A 32 -13.93 -15.08 3.14
CA ASN A 32 -14.81 -16.10 3.70
C ASN A 32 -16.07 -15.46 4.33
N SER A 33 -15.94 -14.33 5.00
CA SER A 33 -17.07 -13.57 5.55
C SER A 33 -17.97 -13.01 4.46
N PHE A 34 -17.40 -12.50 3.37
CA PHE A 34 -18.15 -11.96 2.24
C PHE A 34 -18.95 -13.04 1.49
N LYS A 35 -18.39 -14.26 1.37
CA LYS A 35 -19.04 -15.43 0.73
C LYS A 35 -20.31 -15.88 1.45
N LEU A 36 -20.47 -15.58 2.75
CA LEU A 36 -21.71 -15.89 3.48
C LEU A 36 -22.92 -15.11 2.94
N THR A 37 -22.69 -14.01 2.21
CA THR A 37 -23.74 -13.15 1.61
C THR A 37 -24.75 -12.57 2.61
N THR A 38 -24.49 -12.70 3.91
CA THR A 38 -25.25 -12.04 4.97
C THR A 38 -24.82 -10.57 5.08
N PHE A 39 -25.70 -9.73 5.61
CA PHE A 39 -25.39 -8.31 5.81
C PHE A 39 -24.18 -8.15 6.73
N GLU A 40 -24.18 -8.89 7.84
CA GLU A 40 -23.11 -8.89 8.85
C GLU A 40 -21.79 -9.37 8.25
N GLY A 41 -21.82 -10.44 7.45
CA GLY A 41 -20.63 -10.99 6.79
C GLY A 41 -20.02 -10.01 5.79
N MET A 42 -20.84 -9.38 4.95
CA MET A 42 -20.37 -8.36 4.01
C MET A 42 -19.85 -7.10 4.72
N LEU A 43 -20.47 -6.69 5.83
CA LEU A 43 -20.02 -5.56 6.63
C LEU A 43 -18.67 -5.85 7.29
N ALA A 44 -18.53 -7.02 7.93
CA ALA A 44 -17.29 -7.46 8.54
C ALA A 44 -16.16 -7.51 7.50
N ALA A 45 -16.41 -8.12 6.35
CA ALA A 45 -15.48 -8.14 5.21
C ALA A 45 -15.07 -6.72 4.79
N THR A 46 -16.04 -5.79 4.65
CA THR A 46 -15.77 -4.39 4.29
C THR A 46 -14.83 -3.70 5.28
N LEU A 47 -14.98 -3.96 6.58
CA LEU A 47 -14.10 -3.40 7.61
C LEU A 47 -12.69 -4.02 7.56
N MET A 48 -12.58 -5.32 7.27
CA MET A 48 -11.28 -5.99 7.12
C MET A 48 -10.54 -5.51 5.86
N TYR A 49 -11.22 -5.46 4.71
CA TYR A 49 -10.68 -4.85 3.48
C TYR A 49 -10.20 -3.42 3.69
N HIS A 50 -10.91 -2.64 4.51
CA HIS A 50 -10.49 -1.29 4.85
C HIS A 50 -9.15 -1.24 5.58
N GLN A 51 -8.92 -2.15 6.54
CA GLN A 51 -7.64 -2.25 7.26
C GLN A 51 -6.50 -2.65 6.32
N ILE A 52 -6.75 -3.60 5.41
CA ILE A 52 -5.77 -4.01 4.40
C ILE A 52 -5.41 -2.83 3.49
N LEU A 53 -6.43 -2.10 3.02
CA LEU A 53 -6.24 -0.94 2.16
C LEU A 53 -5.47 0.20 2.84
N GLU A 54 -5.67 0.40 4.15
CA GLU A 54 -4.88 1.36 4.92
C GLU A 54 -3.40 0.97 4.98
N ALA A 55 -3.12 -0.31 5.26
CA ALA A 55 -1.75 -0.83 5.29
C ALA A 55 -1.06 -0.71 3.92
N MET A 56 -1.78 -0.97 2.82
CA MET A 56 -1.27 -0.75 1.46
C MET A 56 -0.92 0.70 1.19
N CYS A 57 -1.76 1.65 1.61
CA CYS A 57 -1.49 3.07 1.41
C CYS A 57 -0.25 3.53 2.17
N MET A 58 -0.09 3.08 3.41
CA MET A 58 1.10 3.35 4.21
C MET A 58 2.35 2.79 3.55
N HIS A 59 2.28 1.56 3.04
CA HIS A 59 3.41 0.94 2.36
C HIS A 59 3.83 1.67 1.09
N ILE A 60 2.87 2.05 0.22
CA ILE A 60 3.17 2.84 -0.97
C ILE A 60 3.79 4.21 -0.58
N LEU A 61 3.38 4.82 0.54
CA LEU A 61 4.01 6.03 1.04
C LEU A 61 5.46 5.80 1.47
N GLU A 62 5.77 4.67 2.11
CA GLU A 62 7.15 4.29 2.46
C GLU A 62 8.00 4.14 1.20
N ASP A 63 7.46 3.53 0.14
CA ASP A 63 8.13 3.42 -1.16
C ASP A 63 8.38 4.78 -1.81
N CYS A 64 7.38 5.67 -1.75
CA CYS A 64 7.52 7.05 -2.24
C CYS A 64 8.66 7.78 -1.52
N TYR A 65 8.73 7.66 -0.19
CA TYR A 65 9.77 8.31 0.61
C TYR A 65 11.14 7.71 0.35
N PHE A 66 11.21 6.39 0.22
CA PHE A 66 12.46 5.73 -0.13
C PHE A 66 12.94 6.17 -1.53
N TYR A 67 12.04 6.24 -2.51
CA TYR A 67 12.37 6.74 -3.84
C TYR A 67 12.90 8.17 -3.82
N ILE A 68 12.27 9.09 -3.07
CA ILE A 68 12.78 10.46 -2.92
C ILE A 68 14.18 10.43 -2.32
N GLN A 69 14.40 9.65 -1.27
CA GLN A 69 15.71 9.53 -0.61
C GLN A 69 16.80 9.01 -1.57
N LEU A 70 16.49 8.01 -2.39
CA LEU A 70 17.43 7.51 -3.41
C LEU A 70 17.75 8.58 -4.47
N SER A 71 16.79 9.44 -4.80
CA SER A 71 16.93 10.48 -5.83
C SER A 71 17.79 11.66 -5.40
N VAL A 72 17.95 11.91 -4.10
CA VAL A 72 18.71 13.04 -3.56
C VAL A 72 20.02 12.63 -2.89
N TYR A 73 20.31 11.33 -2.85
CA TYR A 73 21.56 10.80 -2.32
C TYR A 73 22.78 11.48 -2.98
N PRO A 74 23.82 11.89 -2.24
CA PRO A 74 24.13 11.56 -0.84
C PRO A 74 23.47 12.47 0.22
N ALA A 75 22.61 13.42 -0.17
CA ALA A 75 21.88 14.20 0.82
C ALA A 75 20.83 13.33 1.53
N GLU A 76 20.66 13.53 2.85
CA GLU A 76 19.72 12.76 3.66
C GLU A 76 18.49 13.59 4.04
N ILE A 77 17.30 12.99 3.92
CA ILE A 77 16.02 13.54 4.35
C ILE A 77 15.36 12.55 5.32
N GLU A 78 15.04 13.02 6.52
CA GLU A 78 14.30 12.20 7.49
C GLU A 78 12.80 12.25 7.19
N PHE A 79 12.25 11.16 6.69
CA PHE A 79 10.82 11.00 6.49
C PHE A 79 10.15 10.32 7.69
N LYS A 80 8.94 10.75 8.03
CA LYS A 80 8.09 10.11 9.06
C LYS A 80 6.67 10.02 8.56
N ILE A 81 6.16 8.78 8.42
CA ILE A 81 4.73 8.55 8.21
C ILE A 81 4.06 8.58 9.59
N PRO A 82 3.14 9.52 9.85
CA PRO A 82 2.40 9.54 11.10
C PRO A 82 1.56 8.28 11.20
N LYS A 83 1.68 7.56 12.32
CA LYS A 83 0.79 6.44 12.67
C LYS A 83 -0.53 6.97 13.24
N ASP A 84 -1.54 6.11 13.29
CA ASP A 84 -2.85 6.38 13.90
C ASP A 84 -3.63 7.53 13.25
N LYS A 85 -3.42 7.75 11.94
CA LYS A 85 -4.21 8.70 11.16
C LYS A 85 -5.37 7.98 10.48
N MET A 86 -6.43 8.75 10.21
CA MET A 86 -7.57 8.24 9.44
C MET A 86 -7.13 7.91 8.01
N PHE A 87 -7.69 6.86 7.41
CA PHE A 87 -7.48 6.49 6.02
C PHE A 87 -7.41 7.64 5.00
N GLY A 88 -8.32 8.63 5.11
CA GLY A 88 -8.33 9.80 4.22
C GLY A 88 -7.07 10.67 4.29
N TYR A 89 -6.35 10.64 5.42
CA TYR A 89 -5.04 11.27 5.56
C TYR A 89 -4.01 10.62 4.63
N TYR A 90 -3.87 9.29 4.68
CA TYR A 90 -2.90 8.57 3.84
C TYR A 90 -3.21 8.73 2.34
N ILE A 91 -4.48 8.78 1.95
CA ILE A 91 -4.87 9.08 0.57
C ILE A 91 -4.43 10.49 0.15
N ASN A 92 -4.56 11.50 1.02
CA ASN A 92 -4.13 12.86 0.72
C ASN A 92 -2.59 13.00 0.68
N GLU A 93 -1.88 12.28 1.54
CA GLU A 93 -0.42 12.17 1.47
C GLU A 93 0.00 11.52 0.15
N LEU A 94 -0.68 10.42 -0.27
CA LEU A 94 -0.40 9.78 -1.55
C LEU A 94 -0.65 10.75 -2.71
N LYS A 95 -1.74 11.52 -2.72
CA LYS A 95 -1.97 12.55 -3.75
C LYS A 95 -0.81 13.54 -3.85
N SER A 96 -0.23 13.91 -2.71
CA SER A 96 0.84 14.91 -2.60
C SER A 96 2.25 14.33 -2.77
N SER A 97 2.38 13.00 -2.81
CA SER A 97 3.68 12.34 -2.98
C SER A 97 4.21 12.44 -4.42
N VAL A 98 5.40 11.90 -4.66
CA VAL A 98 5.97 11.70 -6.00
C VAL A 98 5.01 10.99 -6.95
N SER A 99 5.16 11.27 -8.25
CA SER A 99 4.38 10.59 -9.28
C SER A 99 4.96 9.19 -9.54
N PHE A 100 4.08 8.19 -9.69
CA PHE A 100 4.42 6.82 -10.05
C PHE A 100 3.33 6.20 -10.94
N PRO A 101 3.63 5.15 -11.71
CA PRO A 101 2.64 4.48 -12.55
C PRO A 101 1.41 4.04 -11.75
N LYS A 102 0.21 4.13 -12.35
CA LYS A 102 -1.07 3.70 -11.74
C LYS A 102 -1.50 4.43 -10.46
N LYS A 103 -0.74 5.42 -9.98
CA LYS A 103 -1.05 6.25 -8.80
C LYS A 103 -2.48 6.79 -8.79
N GLN A 104 -2.87 7.49 -9.86
CA GLN A 104 -4.18 8.13 -9.95
C GLN A 104 -5.30 7.10 -9.93
N GLU A 105 -5.13 5.99 -10.66
CA GLU A 105 -6.11 4.91 -10.69
C GLU A 105 -6.29 4.27 -9.31
N PHE A 106 -5.20 3.99 -8.61
CA PHE A 106 -5.22 3.46 -7.24
C PHE A 106 -5.98 4.39 -6.30
N ILE A 107 -5.67 5.70 -6.32
CA ILE A 107 -6.32 6.71 -5.48
C ILE A 107 -7.83 6.77 -5.76
N GLU A 108 -8.25 6.82 -7.02
CA GLU A 108 -9.66 6.89 -7.40
C GLU A 108 -10.44 5.65 -6.93
N LYS A 109 -9.85 4.45 -7.05
CA LYS A 109 -10.47 3.21 -6.57
C LYS A 109 -10.55 3.19 -5.04
N ALA A 110 -9.49 3.62 -4.36
CA ALA A 110 -9.46 3.70 -2.90
C ALA A 110 -10.50 4.68 -2.34
N GLU A 111 -10.69 5.83 -2.99
CA GLU A 111 -11.75 6.79 -2.65
C GLU A 111 -13.15 6.23 -2.93
N LEU A 112 -13.31 5.52 -4.05
CA LEU A 112 -14.56 4.82 -4.37
C LEU A 112 -14.91 3.78 -3.30
N PHE A 113 -13.95 2.96 -2.89
CA PHE A 113 -14.10 1.99 -1.80
C PHE A 113 -14.52 2.68 -0.50
N ASN A 114 -13.83 3.76 -0.11
CA ASN A 114 -14.16 4.52 1.10
C ASN A 114 -15.57 5.10 1.03
N SER A 115 -16.04 5.51 -0.16
CA SER A 115 -17.41 5.97 -0.36
C SER A 115 -18.44 4.87 -0.07
N TYR A 116 -18.18 3.62 -0.47
CA TYR A 116 -19.04 2.49 -0.16
C TYR A 116 -19.03 2.19 1.35
N ARG A 117 -17.85 2.19 1.97
CA ARG A 117 -17.70 1.95 3.41
C ARG A 117 -18.41 3.03 4.25
N ILE A 118 -18.27 4.31 3.90
CA ILE A 118 -18.98 5.42 4.56
C ILE A 118 -20.50 5.27 4.40
N LYS A 119 -20.97 4.97 3.18
CA LYS A 119 -22.40 4.73 2.95
C LYS A 119 -22.90 3.56 3.78
N ALA A 120 -22.18 2.45 3.82
CA ALA A 120 -22.55 1.29 4.62
C ALA A 120 -22.64 1.67 6.10
N VAL A 121 -21.56 2.16 6.70
CA VAL A 121 -21.48 2.41 8.15
C VAL A 121 -22.39 3.57 8.60
N HIS A 122 -22.42 4.68 7.87
CA HIS A 122 -23.15 5.87 8.33
C HIS A 122 -24.61 5.94 7.87
N LYS A 123 -25.00 5.23 6.80
CA LYS A 123 -26.41 5.22 6.35
C LYS A 123 -27.24 4.09 6.95
N MET A 124 -26.65 3.14 7.68
CA MET A 124 -27.37 2.10 8.43
C MET A 124 -28.52 2.63 9.28
N ARG A 125 -28.34 3.77 9.96
CA ARG A 125 -29.39 4.39 10.78
C ARG A 125 -30.49 5.08 9.97
N ARG A 126 -30.21 5.44 8.71
CA ARG A 126 -31.02 6.40 7.92
C ARG A 126 -31.65 5.80 6.67
N THR A 127 -31.36 4.54 6.34
CA THR A 127 -31.79 3.88 5.09
C THR A 127 -32.14 2.42 5.35
N ASN A 128 -33.02 1.83 4.53
CA ASN A 128 -33.30 0.39 4.56
C ASN A 128 -32.01 -0.43 4.30
N LEU A 129 -31.80 -1.47 5.11
CA LEU A 129 -30.70 -2.43 5.02
C LEU A 129 -30.60 -3.11 3.66
N ASP A 130 -31.72 -3.34 2.95
CA ASP A 130 -31.71 -3.91 1.60
C ASP A 130 -30.94 -3.02 0.61
N THR A 131 -31.10 -1.70 0.74
CA THR A 131 -30.41 -0.74 -0.13
C THR A 131 -28.91 -0.72 0.16
N ILE A 132 -28.55 -0.85 1.44
CA ILE A 132 -27.15 -0.91 1.88
C ILE A 132 -26.50 -2.21 1.43
N SER A 133 -27.23 -3.32 1.46
CA SER A 133 -26.76 -4.63 1.00
C SER A 133 -26.37 -4.61 -0.48
N VAL A 134 -27.10 -3.86 -1.32
CA VAL A 134 -26.75 -3.67 -2.74
C VAL A 134 -25.42 -2.92 -2.92
N GLU A 135 -25.14 -1.93 -2.07
CA GLU A 135 -23.86 -1.21 -2.11
C GLU A 135 -22.72 -2.09 -1.56
N LEU A 136 -22.95 -2.84 -0.48
CA LEU A 136 -21.97 -3.77 0.10
C LEU A 136 -21.53 -4.85 -0.90
N LYS A 137 -22.44 -5.33 -1.76
CA LYS A 137 -22.10 -6.26 -2.85
C LYS A 137 -21.05 -5.73 -3.82
N LYS A 138 -20.92 -4.40 -3.95
CA LYS A 138 -19.92 -3.76 -4.84
C LYS A 138 -18.53 -3.68 -4.21
N VAL A 139 -18.43 -3.86 -2.89
CA VAL A 139 -17.17 -3.65 -2.15
C VAL A 139 -16.10 -4.63 -2.59
N LYS A 140 -16.40 -5.93 -2.66
CA LYS A 140 -15.40 -6.95 -3.01
C LYS A 140 -14.77 -6.69 -4.38
N GLY A 141 -15.57 -6.55 -5.43
CA GLY A 141 -15.04 -6.28 -6.76
C GLY A 141 -14.31 -4.93 -6.88
N CYS A 142 -14.56 -3.99 -5.97
CA CYS A 142 -13.77 -2.76 -5.87
C CYS A 142 -12.43 -3.02 -5.17
N PHE A 143 -12.43 -3.77 -4.07
CA PHE A 143 -11.23 -4.14 -3.32
C PHE A 143 -10.28 -5.02 -4.13
N ASP A 144 -10.79 -6.05 -4.81
CA ASP A 144 -9.97 -6.96 -5.63
C ASP A 144 -9.17 -6.16 -6.67
N LYS A 145 -9.79 -5.17 -7.33
CA LYS A 145 -9.10 -4.27 -8.27
C LYS A 145 -8.03 -3.41 -7.62
N ILE A 146 -8.27 -2.97 -6.38
CA ILE A 146 -7.27 -2.19 -5.64
C ILE A 146 -6.09 -3.09 -5.27
N TYR A 147 -6.36 -4.33 -4.88
CA TYR A 147 -5.34 -5.33 -4.56
C TYR A 147 -4.44 -5.61 -5.77
N ASP A 148 -5.04 -5.80 -6.96
CA ASP A 148 -4.29 -6.00 -8.20
C ASP A 148 -3.44 -4.77 -8.55
N LEU A 149 -4.02 -3.57 -8.48
CA LEU A 149 -3.29 -2.32 -8.70
C LEU A 149 -2.13 -2.14 -7.71
N TYR A 150 -2.32 -2.54 -6.45
CA TYR A 150 -1.28 -2.50 -5.44
C TYR A 150 -0.11 -3.41 -5.82
N ASN A 151 -0.36 -4.65 -6.22
CA ASN A 151 0.70 -5.58 -6.65
C ASN A 151 1.49 -5.00 -7.83
N ASP A 152 0.78 -4.47 -8.82
CA ASP A 152 1.41 -3.82 -9.97
C ASP A 152 2.30 -2.63 -9.56
N ILE A 153 1.83 -1.78 -8.64
CA ILE A 153 2.60 -0.65 -8.13
C ILE A 153 3.87 -1.11 -7.40
N GLN A 154 3.77 -2.19 -6.62
CA GLN A 154 4.91 -2.75 -5.89
C GLN A 154 5.98 -3.29 -6.84
N ASP A 155 5.58 -3.97 -7.90
CA ASP A 155 6.52 -4.45 -8.91
C ASP A 155 7.22 -3.29 -9.62
N GLU A 156 6.52 -2.21 -9.93
CA GLU A 156 7.13 -0.98 -10.49
C GLU A 156 8.16 -0.36 -9.54
N PHE A 157 7.85 -0.24 -8.24
CA PHE A 157 8.82 0.27 -7.25
C PHE A 157 10.05 -0.64 -7.13
N ARG A 158 9.87 -1.95 -7.14
CA ARG A 158 10.99 -2.91 -7.13
C ARG A 158 11.89 -2.74 -8.35
N VAL A 159 11.32 -2.51 -9.54
CA VAL A 159 12.10 -2.23 -10.75
C VAL A 159 12.88 -0.92 -10.59
N ILE A 160 12.23 0.14 -10.11
CA ILE A 160 12.90 1.44 -9.86
C ILE A 160 14.07 1.26 -8.89
N PHE A 161 13.87 0.58 -7.76
CA PHE A 161 14.92 0.38 -6.76
C PHE A 161 16.08 -0.45 -7.31
N HIS A 162 15.81 -1.49 -8.11
CA HIS A 162 16.85 -2.25 -8.81
C HIS A 162 17.65 -1.37 -9.78
N SER A 163 16.99 -0.49 -10.54
CA SER A 163 17.67 0.45 -11.43
C SER A 163 18.59 1.40 -10.66
N TYR A 164 18.14 1.98 -9.55
CA TYR A 164 19.00 2.81 -8.70
C TYR A 164 20.20 2.04 -8.13
N LYS A 165 19.96 0.82 -7.64
CA LYS A 165 21.02 -0.07 -7.13
C LYS A 165 22.13 -0.20 -8.16
N LYS A 166 21.77 -0.49 -9.42
CA LYS A 166 22.71 -0.75 -10.51
C LYS A 166 23.37 0.51 -11.06
N ASP A 167 22.58 1.54 -11.36
CA ASP A 167 23.03 2.65 -12.20
C ASP A 167 23.56 3.85 -11.40
N THR A 168 23.22 3.92 -10.10
CA THR A 168 23.60 5.05 -9.24
C THR A 168 24.48 4.62 -8.07
N PHE A 169 24.17 3.50 -7.43
CA PHE A 169 24.80 3.13 -6.16
C PHE A 169 26.01 2.19 -6.29
N ILE A 170 26.19 1.50 -7.42
CA ILE A 170 27.38 0.65 -7.66
C ILE A 170 28.68 1.45 -7.53
N ASP A 171 28.70 2.70 -8.02
CA ASP A 171 29.89 3.55 -8.02
C ASP A 171 30.30 4.04 -6.62
N TYR A 172 29.43 3.86 -5.61
CA TYR A 172 29.71 4.21 -4.21
C TYR A 172 30.27 3.04 -3.40
N LEU A 173 30.41 1.85 -4.00
CA LEU A 173 30.96 0.68 -3.33
C LEU A 173 32.48 0.68 -3.40
N THR A 174 33.13 0.27 -2.31
CA THR A 174 34.53 -0.16 -2.35
C THR A 174 34.68 -1.49 -3.10
N ASP A 175 35.89 -1.81 -3.58
CA ASP A 175 36.16 -3.10 -4.26
C ASP A 175 35.78 -4.31 -3.38
N GLU A 176 35.98 -4.21 -2.06
CA GLU A 176 35.60 -5.26 -1.10
C GLU A 176 34.07 -5.42 -1.01
N GLU A 177 33.34 -4.30 -0.92
CA GLU A 177 31.87 -4.31 -0.88
C GLU A 177 31.27 -4.78 -2.21
N TYR A 178 31.82 -4.36 -3.34
CA TYR A 178 31.38 -4.82 -4.66
C TYR A 178 31.49 -6.35 -4.79
N ASN A 179 32.64 -6.92 -4.41
CA ASN A 179 32.85 -8.37 -4.45
C ASN A 179 31.91 -9.11 -3.48
N ASN A 180 31.59 -8.53 -2.33
CA ASN A 180 30.66 -9.14 -1.38
C ASN A 180 29.20 -9.16 -1.89
N TYR A 181 28.80 -8.16 -2.69
CA TYR A 181 27.43 -8.07 -3.22
C TYR A 181 27.24 -8.70 -4.61
N PHE A 182 28.30 -8.81 -5.41
CA PHE A 182 28.20 -9.22 -6.82
C PHE A 182 29.23 -10.27 -7.29
N GLY A 183 30.22 -10.62 -6.46
CA GLY A 183 31.22 -11.67 -6.74
C GLY A 183 30.72 -13.07 -6.41
#